data_AF-A0A0F4YN58-F1
#
_entry.id   AF-A0A0F4YN58-F1
#
_cell.length_a   1.000
_cell.length_b   1.000
_cell.length_c   1.000
_cell.angle_alpha   90.00
_cell.angle_beta   90.00
_cell.angle_gamma   90.00
#
_symmetry.space_group_name_H-M   'P 1'
#
loop_
_entity.id
_entity.type
_entity.pdbx_description
1 polymer ?
#
loop_
_entity_poly.entity_id
_entity_poly.type
_entity_poly.pdbx_seq_one_letter_code
_entity_poly.pdbx_strand_id
1 'polypeptide(L)'
;PHKPSATPSSTLRKLSDCPFRDINFFGGSYDLDSSIIPDPGKAGVVQNEAIQAETIQIVNENGGLDPPVRTADVLSSLQRSEYTLVQVAPGGDGRPPVCKILSKKMMREQEKAKAKAAHAAKTSTKQIELNWAIDQHDLAHRLKQLASFIEKGRRVELILTRKKESGRLRQKK
;
A
#
# COMPACT_ATOMS: atom_id res chain seq x y z
N PRO A 1 -45.45 -28.20 -65.09
CA PRO A 1 -46.57 -28.56 -64.20
C PRO A 1 -46.15 -29.63 -63.18
N HIS A 2 -45.66 -29.22 -62.01
CA HIS A 2 -45.59 -30.05 -60.80
C HIS A 2 -45.69 -29.12 -59.57
N LYS A 3 -46.66 -29.42 -58.69
CA LYS A 3 -46.79 -29.01 -57.27
C LYS A 3 -45.55 -29.46 -56.46
N PRO A 4 -45.34 -29.17 -55.14
CA PRO A 4 -46.25 -28.71 -54.06
C PRO A 4 -45.68 -27.54 -53.19
N SER A 5 -46.43 -26.73 -52.43
CA SER A 5 -47.29 -26.92 -51.24
C SER A 5 -46.59 -26.91 -49.87
N ALA A 6 -47.15 -26.09 -48.95
CA ALA A 6 -47.12 -26.13 -47.47
C ALA A 6 -45.97 -25.42 -46.71
N THR A 7 -46.21 -24.13 -46.36
CA THR A 7 -46.37 -23.52 -45.01
C THR A 7 -45.77 -24.21 -43.75
N PRO A 8 -45.77 -23.54 -42.58
CA PRO A 8 -45.24 -22.22 -42.21
C PRO A 8 -44.43 -22.30 -40.89
N SER A 9 -43.55 -21.34 -40.57
CA SER A 9 -43.25 -21.12 -39.15
C SER A 9 -42.71 -19.73 -38.87
N SER A 10 -43.45 -19.06 -38.00
CA SER A 10 -43.11 -17.85 -37.28
C SER A 10 -41.77 -17.99 -36.56
N THR A 11 -40.97 -16.92 -36.56
CA THR A 11 -40.22 -16.34 -35.42
C THR A 11 -38.85 -15.85 -35.88
N LEU A 12 -38.74 -14.57 -36.25
CA LEU A 12 -37.46 -13.86 -36.23
C LEU A 12 -37.72 -12.40 -35.87
N ARG A 13 -37.93 -12.13 -34.58
CA ARG A 13 -37.65 -10.80 -34.05
C ARG A 13 -36.13 -10.65 -34.00
N LYS A 14 -35.67 -9.66 -34.74
CA LYS A 14 -34.29 -9.16 -34.77
C LYS A 14 -33.82 -8.91 -33.34
N LEU A 15 -32.86 -9.68 -32.86
CA LEU A 15 -32.02 -9.34 -31.72
C LEU A 15 -30.67 -8.90 -32.29
N SER A 16 -30.66 -7.68 -32.84
CA SER A 16 -29.47 -7.02 -33.36
C SER A 16 -29.45 -5.63 -32.76
N ASP A 17 -28.96 -5.53 -31.52
CA ASP A 17 -28.31 -4.32 -30.97
C ASP A 17 -27.87 -4.62 -29.52
N CYS A 18 -26.81 -5.41 -29.39
CA CYS A 18 -25.94 -5.39 -28.22
C CYS A 18 -24.52 -5.09 -28.73
N PRO A 19 -24.09 -3.82 -28.75
CA PRO A 19 -22.69 -3.50 -29.00
C PRO A 19 -21.88 -3.76 -27.73
N PHE A 20 -20.70 -4.34 -27.94
CA PHE A 20 -19.60 -4.49 -26.98
C PHE A 20 -19.57 -5.76 -26.11
N ARG A 21 -19.46 -6.89 -26.82
CA ARG A 21 -18.75 -8.08 -26.36
C ARG A 21 -17.49 -8.23 -27.20
N ASP A 22 -16.43 -7.51 -26.86
CA ASP A 22 -15.09 -7.84 -27.32
C ASP A 22 -14.43 -8.79 -26.33
N ILE A 23 -14.51 -10.07 -26.72
CA ILE A 23 -13.69 -11.15 -26.21
C ILE A 23 -12.32 -11.02 -26.88
N ASN A 24 -11.36 -10.44 -26.17
CA ASN A 24 -9.93 -10.72 -26.35
C ASN A 24 -9.52 -11.41 -25.03
N PHE A 25 -9.38 -12.73 -24.93
CA PHE A 25 -8.38 -13.56 -25.60
C PHE A 25 -7.00 -12.88 -25.63
N PHE A 26 -6.47 -12.56 -24.44
CA PHE A 26 -5.04 -12.40 -24.26
C PHE A 26 -4.59 -13.33 -23.15
N GLY A 27 -3.90 -14.40 -23.54
CA GLY A 27 -3.03 -15.12 -22.65
C GLY A 27 -1.97 -14.16 -22.15
N GLY A 28 -2.18 -13.64 -20.94
CA GLY A 28 -1.12 -13.03 -20.16
C GLY A 28 -0.45 -14.17 -19.39
N SER A 29 0.72 -14.60 -19.89
CA SER A 29 1.76 -15.08 -18.98
C SER A 29 1.85 -14.04 -17.87
N TYR A 30 1.51 -14.45 -16.66
CA TYR A 30 1.71 -13.63 -15.49
C TYR A 30 3.24 -13.50 -15.36
N ASP A 31 3.78 -12.43 -15.93
CA ASP A 31 5.12 -11.97 -15.63
C ASP A 31 5.16 -11.80 -14.11
N LEU A 32 5.84 -12.72 -13.44
CA LEU A 32 6.19 -12.65 -12.03
C LEU A 32 7.25 -11.54 -11.87
N ASP A 33 6.83 -10.30 -12.12
CA ASP A 33 7.56 -9.11 -11.74
C ASP A 33 7.74 -9.13 -10.21
N SER A 34 8.97 -8.89 -9.78
CA SER A 34 9.45 -8.80 -8.40
C SER A 34 8.76 -7.74 -7.52
N SER A 35 7.70 -7.09 -8.01
CA SER A 35 6.79 -6.15 -7.34
C SER A 35 5.67 -6.77 -6.50
N ILE A 36 5.53 -8.11 -6.44
CA ILE A 36 4.60 -8.77 -5.50
C ILE A 36 5.19 -8.84 -4.07
N ILE A 37 5.80 -7.74 -3.61
CA ILE A 37 6.12 -7.53 -2.19
C ILE A 37 5.18 -6.41 -1.73
N PRO A 38 4.14 -6.71 -0.93
CA PRO A 38 3.19 -5.68 -0.52
C PRO A 38 3.91 -4.59 0.29
N ASP A 39 3.71 -3.35 -0.15
CA ASP A 39 4.03 -2.16 0.66
C ASP A 39 3.17 -2.20 1.93
N PRO A 40 3.76 -2.19 3.15
CA PRO A 40 3.02 -2.34 4.40
C PRO A 40 2.12 -1.12 4.76
N GLY A 41 1.97 -0.16 3.84
CA GLY A 41 1.11 1.02 3.98
C GLY A 41 -0.30 0.86 3.41
N LYS A 42 -0.62 -0.24 2.72
CA LYS A 42 -1.97 -0.50 2.19
C LYS A 42 -2.44 -1.91 2.57
N ALA A 43 -3.57 -1.94 3.29
CA ALA A 43 -4.28 -3.13 3.79
C ALA A 43 -3.45 -4.00 4.76
N GLY A 44 -4.02 -4.26 5.95
CA GLY A 44 -3.39 -5.11 6.95
C GLY A 44 -3.03 -6.47 6.35
N VAL A 45 -1.75 -6.83 6.44
CA VAL A 45 -1.25 -8.11 5.94
C VAL A 45 -2.00 -9.22 6.68
N VAL A 46 -2.74 -10.03 5.94
CA VAL A 46 -3.49 -11.17 6.49
C VAL A 46 -2.51 -12.33 6.74
N GLN A 47 -2.52 -12.88 7.95
CA GLN A 47 -1.55 -13.89 8.38
C GLN A 47 -2.21 -15.05 9.10
N ASN A 48 -1.66 -16.25 8.92
CA ASN A 48 -2.05 -17.47 9.63
C ASN A 48 -3.57 -17.70 9.61
N GLU A 49 -4.20 -17.76 10.80
CA GLU A 49 -5.63 -18.01 11.01
C GLU A 49 -6.54 -16.88 10.47
N ALA A 50 -5.99 -15.70 10.16
CA ALA A 50 -6.76 -14.63 9.53
C ALA A 50 -7.07 -14.93 8.05
N ILE A 51 -6.42 -15.92 7.44
CA ILE A 51 -6.66 -16.35 6.05
C ILE A 51 -7.95 -17.18 6.03
N GLN A 52 -9.03 -16.60 5.52
CA GLN A 52 -10.36 -17.23 5.49
C GLN A 52 -10.55 -18.24 4.34
N ALA A 53 -9.59 -18.34 3.42
CA ALA A 53 -9.69 -19.23 2.28
C ALA A 53 -9.46 -20.71 2.68
N GLU A 54 -10.25 -21.60 2.10
CA GLU A 54 -10.11 -23.04 2.31
C GLU A 54 -8.88 -23.63 1.60
N THR A 55 -8.56 -23.12 0.42
CA THR A 55 -7.45 -23.56 -0.43
C THR A 55 -6.56 -22.38 -0.79
N ILE A 56 -5.25 -22.56 -0.72
CA ILE A 56 -4.21 -21.56 -0.97
C ILE A 56 -3.16 -22.09 -1.96
N GLN A 57 -2.47 -21.19 -2.66
CA GLN A 57 -1.27 -21.52 -3.44
C GLN A 57 -0.02 -20.99 -2.74
N ILE A 58 1.01 -21.82 -2.64
CA ILE A 58 2.26 -21.46 -1.97
C ILE A 58 3.29 -21.04 -3.01
N VAL A 59 4.03 -19.97 -2.70
CA VAL A 59 5.19 -19.53 -3.48
C VAL A 59 6.45 -20.21 -2.91
N ASN A 60 7.13 -20.98 -3.75
CA ASN A 60 8.44 -21.57 -3.45
C ASN A 60 9.55 -20.50 -3.40
N GLU A 61 10.70 -20.86 -2.84
CA GLU A 61 11.88 -19.98 -2.79
C GLU A 61 12.36 -19.54 -4.19
N ASN A 62 12.15 -20.37 -5.20
CA ASN A 62 12.47 -20.10 -6.60
C ASN A 62 11.43 -19.20 -7.31
N GLY A 63 10.38 -18.75 -6.62
CA GLY A 63 9.30 -17.94 -7.20
C GLY A 63 8.24 -18.73 -7.98
N GLY A 64 8.37 -20.06 -8.06
CA GLY A 64 7.34 -20.93 -8.64
C GLY A 64 6.11 -21.07 -7.74
N LEU A 65 4.95 -21.27 -8.36
CA LEU A 65 3.68 -21.53 -7.68
C LEU A 65 3.44 -23.04 -7.56
N ASP A 66 3.24 -23.51 -6.34
CA ASP A 66 2.83 -24.90 -6.08
C ASP A 66 1.36 -25.14 -6.44
N PRO A 67 0.96 -26.42 -6.62
CA PRO A 67 -0.44 -26.77 -6.75
C PRO A 67 -1.26 -26.27 -5.54
N PRO A 68 -2.57 -26.04 -5.71
CA PRO A 68 -3.44 -25.58 -4.62
C PRO A 68 -3.46 -26.60 -3.47
N VAL A 69 -3.17 -26.15 -2.25
CA VAL A 69 -3.17 -26.95 -1.02
C VAL A 69 -4.18 -26.39 -0.04
N ARG A 70 -4.75 -27.24 0.82
CA ARG A 70 -5.64 -26.79 1.90
C ARG A 70 -4.89 -25.99 2.94
N THR A 71 -5.49 -24.89 3.39
CA THR A 71 -4.90 -24.00 4.40
C THR A 71 -4.63 -24.72 5.72
N ALA A 72 -5.52 -25.63 6.13
CA ALA A 72 -5.41 -26.39 7.38
C ALA A 72 -4.18 -27.32 7.40
N ASP A 73 -3.87 -27.97 6.28
CA ASP A 73 -2.73 -28.89 6.18
C ASP A 73 -1.42 -28.11 6.32
N VAL A 74 -1.35 -26.96 5.65
CA VAL A 74 -0.19 -26.06 5.68
C VAL A 74 0.02 -25.51 7.09
N LEU A 75 -1.04 -24.99 7.73
CA LEU A 75 -0.96 -24.49 9.11
C LEU A 75 -0.56 -25.56 10.12
N SER A 76 -0.90 -26.83 9.87
CA SER A 76 -0.51 -27.98 10.70
C SER A 76 0.96 -28.35 10.52
N SER A 77 1.48 -28.27 9.29
CA SER A 77 2.89 -28.56 9.00
C SER A 77 3.84 -27.44 9.45
N LEU A 78 3.35 -26.21 9.57
CA LEU A 78 4.18 -25.07 9.97
C LEU A 78 4.48 -25.07 11.48
N GLN A 79 5.76 -24.93 11.83
CA GLN A 79 6.15 -24.61 13.21
C GLN A 79 5.76 -23.17 13.56
N ARG A 80 4.69 -23.02 14.35
CA ARG A 80 4.14 -21.72 14.78
C ARG A 80 5.17 -20.81 15.48
N SER A 81 6.25 -21.36 16.02
CA SER A 81 7.32 -20.60 16.69
C SER A 81 8.24 -19.86 15.72
N GLU A 82 8.49 -20.43 14.55
CA GLU A 82 9.58 -20.00 13.65
C GLU A 82 9.06 -19.41 12.35
N TYR A 83 7.97 -19.98 11.82
CA TYR A 83 7.42 -19.60 10.52
C TYR A 83 6.06 -18.92 10.66
N THR A 84 5.68 -18.17 9.63
CA THR A 84 4.40 -17.48 9.52
C THR A 84 3.93 -17.57 8.09
N LEU A 85 2.67 -17.93 7.92
CA LEU A 85 2.02 -17.92 6.62
C LEU A 85 1.48 -16.51 6.36
N VAL A 86 1.99 -15.86 5.32
CA VAL A 86 1.59 -14.52 4.93
C VAL A 86 0.89 -14.56 3.59
N GLN A 87 -0.31 -13.98 3.53
CA GLN A 87 -1.01 -13.78 2.27
C GLN A 87 -0.39 -12.59 1.53
N VAL A 88 0.10 -12.83 0.33
CA VAL A 88 0.77 -11.82 -0.50
C VAL A 88 -0.22 -11.20 -1.47
N ALA A 89 -1.09 -12.01 -2.07
CA ALA A 89 -2.14 -11.55 -2.98
C ALA A 89 -3.50 -12.15 -2.60
N PRO A 90 -4.58 -11.35 -2.59
CA PRO A 90 -5.93 -11.87 -2.50
C PRO A 90 -6.29 -12.71 -3.72
N GLY A 91 -6.99 -13.82 -3.49
CA GLY A 91 -7.61 -14.59 -4.55
C GLY A 91 -8.77 -13.79 -5.14
N GLY A 92 -8.82 -13.70 -6.47
CA GLY A 92 -9.95 -13.11 -7.20
C GLY A 92 -11.04 -14.14 -7.52
N ASP A 93 -11.94 -13.80 -8.45
CA ASP A 93 -13.09 -14.60 -8.91
C ASP A 93 -12.72 -16.06 -9.26
N GLY A 94 -12.75 -16.95 -8.26
CA GLY A 94 -12.50 -18.38 -8.39
C GLY A 94 -11.04 -18.83 -8.36
N ARG A 95 -10.07 -17.97 -8.02
CA ARG A 95 -8.64 -18.36 -7.89
C ARG A 95 -8.22 -18.41 -6.42
N PRO A 96 -7.47 -19.45 -5.99
CA PRO A 96 -6.97 -19.52 -4.63
C PRO A 96 -6.00 -18.35 -4.35
N PRO A 97 -6.03 -17.74 -3.15
CA PRO A 97 -5.07 -16.72 -2.76
C PRO A 97 -3.64 -17.26 -2.73
N VAL A 98 -2.69 -16.35 -2.96
CA VAL A 98 -1.26 -16.66 -3.01
C VAL A 98 -0.63 -16.33 -1.67
N CYS A 99 -0.02 -17.33 -1.06
CA CYS A 99 0.61 -17.26 0.25
C CYS A 99 2.11 -17.54 0.15
N LYS A 100 2.88 -16.91 1.03
CA LYS A 100 4.32 -17.13 1.20
C LYS A 100 4.62 -17.48 2.63
N ILE A 101 5.48 -18.48 2.83
CA ILE A 101 5.98 -18.86 4.15
C ILE A 101 7.18 -17.96 4.45
N LEU A 102 7.13 -17.27 5.59
CA LEU A 102 8.18 -16.35 6.02
C LEU A 102 8.63 -16.67 7.44
N SER A 103 9.95 -16.60 7.67
CA SER A 103 10.53 -16.77 8.99
C SER A 103 10.32 -15.52 9.86
N LYS A 104 9.79 -15.70 11.07
CA LYS A 104 9.50 -14.61 12.02
C LYS A 104 10.73 -13.79 12.39
N LYS A 105 11.90 -14.43 12.47
CA LYS A 105 13.18 -13.75 12.77
C LYS A 105 13.53 -12.74 11.67
N MET A 106 13.47 -13.18 10.42
CA MET A 106 13.77 -12.32 9.26
C MET A 106 12.79 -11.17 9.14
N MET A 107 11.48 -11.40 9.37
CA MET A 107 10.48 -10.34 9.37
C MET A 107 10.80 -9.26 10.41
N ARG A 108 11.11 -9.64 11.65
CA ARG A 108 11.47 -8.70 12.72
C ARG A 108 12.74 -7.93 12.42
N GLU A 109 13.74 -8.58 11.82
CA GLU A 109 15.00 -7.94 11.44
C GLU A 109 14.78 -6.92 10.32
N GLN A 110 13.99 -7.28 9.30
CA GLN A 110 13.60 -6.38 8.23
C GLN A 110 12.78 -5.19 8.75
N GLU A 111 11.81 -5.42 9.64
CA GLU A 111 11.05 -4.35 10.29
C GLU A 111 11.94 -3.43 11.09
N LYS A 112 12.88 -3.97 11.88
CA LYS A 112 13.85 -3.16 12.64
C LYS A 112 14.75 -2.35 11.70
N ALA A 113 15.22 -2.94 10.61
CA ALA A 113 16.05 -2.25 9.63
C ALA A 113 15.26 -1.12 8.95
N LYS A 114 14.02 -1.39 8.53
CA LYS A 114 13.11 -0.39 7.95
C LYS A 114 12.75 0.71 8.93
N ALA A 115 12.50 0.39 10.20
CA ALA A 115 12.23 1.39 11.24
C ALA A 115 13.44 2.30 11.45
N LYS A 116 14.66 1.73 11.55
CA LYS A 116 15.90 2.52 11.64
C LYS A 116 16.10 3.41 10.42
N ALA A 117 15.87 2.89 9.21
CA ALA A 117 15.94 3.67 7.98
C ALA A 117 14.88 4.79 7.93
N ALA A 118 13.65 4.51 8.37
CA ALA A 118 12.58 5.50 8.45
C ALA A 118 12.88 6.60 9.48
N HIS A 119 13.51 6.26 10.61
CA HIS A 119 13.99 7.23 11.59
C HIS A 119 15.13 8.09 11.04
N ALA A 120 16.05 7.51 10.26
CA ALA A 120 17.11 8.26 9.59
C ALA A 120 16.58 9.15 8.47
N ALA A 121 15.59 8.70 7.70
CA ALA A 121 14.95 9.46 6.62
C ALA A 121 14.02 10.56 7.15
N LYS A 122 13.46 10.41 8.37
CA LYS A 122 12.78 11.49 9.08
C LYS A 122 13.80 12.49 9.64
N THR A 123 14.50 13.18 8.75
CA THR A 123 15.14 14.45 9.11
C THR A 123 14.04 15.38 9.59
N SER A 124 13.93 15.54 10.91
CA SER A 124 12.90 16.35 11.53
C SER A 124 13.09 17.80 11.09
N THR A 125 12.15 18.32 10.30
CA THR A 125 12.15 19.74 9.94
C THR A 125 11.74 20.54 11.17
N LYS A 126 12.56 21.50 11.57
CA LYS A 126 12.31 22.38 12.72
C LYS A 126 12.02 23.78 12.22
N GLN A 127 10.98 24.40 12.76
CA GLN A 127 10.62 25.77 12.44
C GLN A 127 11.14 26.69 13.53
N ILE A 128 11.77 27.80 13.15
CA ILE A 128 12.16 28.88 14.05
C ILE A 128 11.47 30.15 13.56
N GLU A 129 10.68 30.76 14.44
CA GLU A 129 10.01 32.02 14.18
C GLU A 129 10.84 33.19 14.70
N LEU A 130 11.00 34.21 13.86
CA LEU A 130 11.68 35.47 14.18
C LEU A 130 10.66 36.60 14.05
N ASN A 131 10.75 37.60 14.93
CA ASN A 131 9.94 38.82 14.81
C ASN A 131 10.79 39.93 14.19
N TRP A 132 10.17 40.81 13.41
CA TRP A 132 10.85 41.97 12.82
C TRP A 132 11.49 42.91 13.86
N ALA A 133 10.84 43.08 15.01
CA ALA A 133 11.32 43.93 16.11
C ALA A 133 12.05 43.12 17.18
N ILE A 134 12.97 42.23 16.77
CA ILE A 134 13.74 41.38 17.69
C ILE A 134 14.90 42.17 18.33
N ASP A 135 15.13 41.92 19.62
CA ASP A 135 16.28 42.46 20.36
C ASP A 135 17.57 41.69 20.00
N GLN A 136 18.72 42.35 20.11
CA GLN A 136 20.02 41.75 19.74
C GLN A 136 20.38 40.55 20.62
N HIS A 137 19.97 40.54 21.89
CA HIS A 137 20.17 39.41 22.78
C HIS A 137 19.32 38.20 22.38
N ASP A 138 18.04 38.40 22.05
CA ASP A 138 17.15 37.32 21.63
C ASP A 138 17.59 36.73 20.28
N LEU A 139 18.03 37.58 19.35
CA LEU A 139 18.59 37.16 18.07
C LEU A 139 19.79 36.22 18.27
N ALA A 140 20.71 36.55 19.18
CA ALA A 140 21.87 35.71 19.48
C ALA A 140 21.47 34.32 20.00
N HIS A 141 20.40 34.21 20.80
CA HIS A 141 19.88 32.91 21.26
C HIS A 141 19.26 32.10 20.12
N ARG A 142 18.48 32.74 19.24
CA ARG A 142 17.87 32.07 18.07
C ARG A 142 18.93 31.58 17.09
N LEU A 143 20.01 32.33 16.89
CA LEU A 143 21.14 31.93 16.06
C LEU A 143 21.89 30.73 16.64
N LYS A 144 22.12 30.70 17.97
CA LYS A 144 22.72 29.52 18.63
C LYS A 144 21.83 28.29 18.49
N GLN A 145 20.51 28.46 18.62
CA GLN A 145 19.54 27.38 18.44
C GLN A 145 19.56 26.86 16.98
N LEU A 146 19.62 27.76 16.00
CA LEU A 146 19.73 27.44 14.58
C LEU A 146 21.03 26.65 14.30
N ALA A 147 22.17 27.14 14.80
CA ALA A 147 23.46 26.46 14.66
C ALA A 147 23.42 25.03 15.21
N SER A 148 22.86 24.84 16.42
CA SER A 148 22.72 23.50 17.02
C SER A 148 21.83 22.56 16.21
N PHE A 149 20.82 23.08 15.51
CA PHE A 149 19.96 22.25 14.65
C PHE A 149 20.65 21.85 13.35
N ILE A 150 21.44 22.74 12.76
CA ILE A 150 22.24 22.44 11.57
C ILE A 150 23.33 21.41 11.90
N GLU A 151 24.04 21.57 13.03
CA GLU A 151 25.03 20.59 13.51
C GLU A 151 24.43 19.19 13.71
N LYS A 152 23.17 19.12 14.13
CA LYS A 152 22.42 17.86 14.28
C LYS A 152 21.86 17.31 12.96
N GLY A 153 22.19 17.93 11.82
CA GLY A 153 21.74 17.51 10.49
C GLY A 153 20.25 17.73 10.23
N ARG A 154 19.59 18.63 10.97
CA ARG A 154 18.16 18.90 10.82
C ARG A 154 17.92 19.98 9.76
N ARG A 155 16.85 19.83 8.99
CA ARG A 155 16.35 20.91 8.12
C ARG A 155 15.67 21.96 8.98
N VAL A 156 15.98 23.23 8.76
CA VAL A 156 15.40 24.35 9.52
C VAL A 156 14.68 25.30 8.58
N GLU A 157 13.45 25.66 8.93
CA GLU A 157 12.64 26.65 8.25
C GLU A 157 12.55 27.90 9.13
N LEU A 158 12.88 29.07 8.55
CA LEU A 158 12.87 30.35 9.25
C LEU A 158 11.65 31.15 8.80
N ILE A 159 10.75 31.48 9.73
CA ILE A 159 9.58 32.30 9.44
C ILE A 159 9.74 33.65 10.11
N LEU A 160 9.78 34.71 9.30
CA LEU A 160 9.82 36.08 9.78
C LEU A 160 8.39 36.63 9.90
N THR A 161 7.98 36.98 11.11
CA THR A 161 6.67 37.53 11.41
C THR A 161 6.75 39.03 11.64
N ARG A 162 5.84 39.78 11.02
CA ARG A 162 5.65 41.19 11.33
C ARG A 162 4.89 41.30 12.64
N LYS A 163 5.33 42.17 13.55
CA LYS A 163 4.55 42.57 14.72
C LYS A 163 3.15 42.98 14.27
N LYS A 164 2.13 42.19 14.62
CA LYS A 164 0.73 42.61 14.48
C LYS A 164 0.54 43.72 15.51
N GLU A 165 0.35 44.94 15.03
CA GLU A 165 -0.08 46.03 15.88
C GLU A 165 -1.38 45.56 16.55
N SER A 166 -1.34 45.36 17.87
CA SER A 166 -2.52 44.99 18.65
C SER A 166 -3.50 46.14 18.49
N GLY A 167 -4.41 46.01 17.53
CA GLY A 167 -5.43 47.00 17.23
C GLY A 167 -6.24 47.26 18.48
N ARG A 168 -5.93 48.36 19.16
CA ARG A 168 -6.84 49.01 20.09
C ARG A 168 -7.96 49.57 19.21
N LEU A 169 -8.93 48.73 18.88
CA LEU A 169 -10.18 49.20 18.31
C LEU A 169 -10.82 50.07 19.39
N ARG A 170 -10.56 51.38 19.31
CA ARG A 170 -11.26 52.40 20.11
C ARG A 170 -12.72 52.28 19.72
N GLN A 171 -13.49 51.52 20.49
CA GLN A 171 -14.92 51.71 20.54
C GLN A 171 -15.14 53.08 21.20
N LYS A 172 -15.32 54.11 20.37
CA LYS A 172 -15.89 55.37 20.81
C LYS A 172 -17.41 55.17 20.85
N LYS A 173 -17.97 55.26 22.06
CA LYS A 173 -19.38 55.56 22.30
C LYS A 173 -19.71 56.96 21.82
#